data_AF-A0A2V7K0A8-F1
#
_entry.id   AF-A0A2V7K0A8-F1
#
_cell.length_a   1.000
_cell.length_b   1.000
_cell.length_c   1.000
_cell.angle_alpha   90.00
_cell.angle_beta   90.00
_cell.angle_gamma   90.00
#
_symmetry.space_group_name_H-M   'P 1'
#
loop_
_entity.id
_entity.type
_entity.pdbx_description
1 polymer ?
#
loop_
_entity_poly.entity_id
_entity_poly.type
_entity_poly.pdbx_seq_one_letter_code
_entity_poly.pdbx_strand_id
1 'polypeptide(L)'
;MSLGTGVSVGQDSIPARVIRPLPGGSYVVRIRNDTLIAITQDAARKSLNLEVELRAAKQETGAKDSLIAAYERTAKWYDSTLVRQRTLIAELDSLYRGYRDLASGYKRLRGEPWLTFDGGLGETGSDHKPAVLAGLGIRRVRIWGFLQEANAGGFVGVSLRLF
;
A
#
# COMPACT_ATOMS: atom_id res chain seq x y z
N MET A 1 68.16 45.38 47.23
CA MET A 1 68.67 45.00 45.89
C MET A 1 67.87 43.78 45.46
N SER A 2 66.84 43.96 44.61
CA SER A 2 66.87 43.65 43.16
C SER A 2 66.62 42.15 42.91
N LEU A 3 65.67 41.62 42.13
CA LEU A 3 64.57 42.01 41.21
C LEU A 3 63.68 40.74 41.16
N GLY A 4 62.34 40.76 41.20
CA GLY A 4 61.49 41.23 40.11
C GLY A 4 61.33 40.17 39.00
N THR A 5 60.38 39.24 39.12
CA THR A 5 59.78 38.52 37.98
C THR A 5 58.26 38.56 38.11
N GLY A 6 57.69 39.68 37.64
CA GLY A 6 56.25 39.82 37.46
C GLY A 6 55.80 38.95 36.29
N VAL A 7 54.95 37.96 36.56
CA VAL A 7 54.14 37.33 35.52
C VAL A 7 52.92 38.23 35.33
N SER A 8 52.99 39.12 34.34
CA SER A 8 51.82 39.89 33.88
C SER A 8 50.92 38.95 33.08
N VAL A 9 50.02 38.24 33.78
CA VAL A 9 48.83 37.69 33.13
C VAL A 9 47.95 38.90 32.84
N GLY A 10 47.95 39.34 31.58
CA GLY A 10 47.02 40.34 31.08
C GLY A 10 45.60 39.80 31.18
N GLN A 11 44.99 39.89 32.36
CA GLN A 11 43.55 39.83 32.50
C GLN A 11 43.02 41.18 32.04
N ASP A 12 42.61 41.24 30.77
CA ASP A 12 41.59 42.20 30.33
C ASP A 12 40.33 41.90 31.15
N SER A 13 40.28 42.46 32.35
CA SER A 13 39.14 42.35 33.24
C SER A 13 38.03 43.19 32.64
N ILE A 14 37.13 42.53 31.90
CA ILE A 14 35.92 43.20 31.43
C ILE A 14 35.13 43.61 32.69
N PRO A 15 34.86 44.90 32.90
CA PRO A 15 34.18 45.34 34.12
C PRO A 15 32.77 44.75 34.15
N ALA A 16 32.58 43.77 35.04
CA ALA A 16 31.30 43.12 35.29
C ALA A 16 30.71 43.67 36.58
N ARG A 17 29.49 44.23 36.52
CA ARG A 17 28.78 44.73 37.68
C ARG A 17 27.60 43.81 38.00
N VAL A 18 27.57 43.25 39.20
CA VAL A 18 26.39 42.53 39.70
C VAL A 18 25.27 43.54 39.94
N ILE A 19 24.12 43.34 39.28
CA ILE A 19 22.92 44.16 39.42
C ILE A 19 22.06 43.63 40.57
N ARG A 20 21.78 42.31 40.57
CA ARG A 20 21.01 41.66 41.62
C ARG A 20 21.30 40.16 41.71
N PRO A 21 21.24 39.57 42.92
CA PRO A 21 21.23 38.11 43.08
C PRO A 21 19.88 37.52 42.66
N LEU A 22 19.91 36.29 42.19
CA LEU A 22 18.75 35.45 41.88
C LEU A 22 18.79 34.17 42.76
N PRO A 23 17.65 33.49 42.94
CA PRO A 23 17.61 32.21 43.65
C PRO A 23 18.54 31.17 43.00
N GLY A 24 19.13 30.28 43.79
CA GLY A 24 19.99 29.21 43.27
C GLY A 24 21.43 29.60 42.96
N GLY A 25 21.91 30.75 43.47
CA GLY A 25 23.30 31.20 43.32
C GLY A 25 23.62 31.85 41.97
N SER A 26 22.60 32.21 41.21
CA SER A 26 22.73 32.97 39.96
C SER A 26 22.75 34.47 40.21
N TYR A 27 23.35 35.23 39.28
CA TYR A 27 23.44 36.68 39.38
C TYR A 27 23.06 37.33 38.06
N VAL A 28 22.31 38.43 38.11
CA VAL A 28 22.20 39.32 36.95
C VAL A 28 23.43 40.21 36.95
N VAL A 29 24.21 40.13 35.87
CA VAL A 29 25.45 40.89 35.69
C VAL A 29 25.34 41.79 34.47
N ARG A 30 25.82 43.02 34.60
CA ARG A 30 26.02 43.91 33.47
C ARG A 30 27.48 43.83 33.04
N ILE A 31 27.71 43.44 31.80
CA ILE A 31 29.04 43.39 31.18
C ILE A 31 28.99 44.35 29.99
N ARG A 32 29.75 45.44 30.04
CA ARG A 32 29.65 46.55 29.07
C ARG A 32 28.22 47.12 29.01
N ASN A 33 27.52 46.95 27.89
CA ASN A 33 26.13 47.38 27.69
C ASN A 33 25.11 46.23 27.81
N ASP A 34 25.57 44.98 27.96
CA ASP A 34 24.70 43.81 27.95
C ASP A 34 24.35 43.38 29.38
N THR A 35 23.09 43.02 29.58
CA THR A 35 22.60 42.44 30.82
C THR A 35 22.48 40.94 30.64
N LEU A 36 23.29 40.19 31.38
CA LEU A 36 23.41 38.74 31.28
C LEU A 36 23.05 38.08 32.62
N ILE A 37 22.71 36.80 32.58
CA ILE A 37 22.52 35.98 33.78
C ILE A 37 23.74 35.07 33.92
N ALA A 38 24.51 35.28 34.98
CA ALA A 38 25.55 34.36 35.39
C ALA A 38 24.92 33.20 36.16
N ILE A 39 25.10 31.98 35.66
CA ILE A 39 24.70 30.73 36.31
C ILE A 39 25.93 30.01 36.84
N THR A 40 25.75 29.15 37.83
CA THR A 40 26.84 28.29 38.31
C THR A 40 27.25 27.29 37.23
N GLN A 41 28.50 26.84 37.28
CA GLN A 41 29.00 25.83 36.33
C GLN A 41 28.19 24.53 36.40
N ASP A 42 27.73 24.14 37.59
CA ASP A 42 26.89 22.96 37.78
C ASP A 42 25.50 23.13 37.17
N ALA A 43 24.90 24.32 37.28
CA ALA A 43 23.63 24.62 36.62
C ALA A 43 23.76 24.56 35.09
N ALA A 44 24.86 25.10 34.53
CA ALA A 44 25.15 25.03 33.11
C ALA A 44 25.36 23.58 32.61
N ARG A 45 26.07 22.75 33.40
CA ARG A 45 26.24 21.33 33.08
C ARG A 45 24.92 20.57 33.12
N LYS A 46 24.08 20.82 34.13
CA LYS A 46 22.76 20.22 34.24
C LYS A 46 21.85 20.59 33.08
N SER A 47 21.83 21.87 32.67
CA SER A 47 21.01 22.29 31.52
C SER A 47 21.47 21.63 30.22
N LEU A 48 22.78 21.51 30.01
CA LEU A 48 23.34 20.83 28.84
C LEU A 48 22.94 19.35 28.83
N ASN A 49 23.06 18.66 29.96
CA ASN A 49 22.67 17.25 30.07
C ASN A 49 21.17 17.05 29.79
N LEU A 50 20.31 17.91 30.37
CA LEU A 50 18.87 17.88 30.13
C LEU A 50 18.52 18.14 28.66
N GLU A 51 19.24 19.04 27.99
CA GLU A 51 19.04 19.30 26.56
C GLU A 51 19.41 18.08 25.70
N VAL A 52 20.51 17.40 26.05
CA VAL A 52 20.93 16.16 25.39
C VAL A 52 19.90 15.05 25.62
N GLU A 53 19.45 14.84 26.85
CA GLU A 53 18.41 13.86 27.20
C GLU A 53 17.10 14.15 26.47
N LEU A 54 16.68 15.42 26.42
CA LEU A 54 15.48 15.84 25.71
C LEU A 54 15.61 15.60 24.20
N ARG A 55 16.78 15.87 23.61
CA ARG A 55 17.03 15.57 22.19
C ARG A 55 16.98 14.06 21.93
N ALA A 56 17.60 13.25 22.80
CA ALA A 56 17.57 11.80 22.69
C ALA A 56 16.14 11.26 22.79
N ALA A 57 15.37 11.73 23.79
CA ALA A 57 13.97 11.36 23.97
C ALA A 57 13.12 11.73 22.75
N LYS A 58 13.30 12.93 22.17
CA LYS A 58 12.59 13.34 20.95
C LYS A 58 12.93 12.46 19.74
N GLN A 59 14.18 12.05 19.60
CA GLN A 59 14.59 11.13 18.55
C GLN A 59 13.94 9.75 18.74
N GLU A 60 13.92 9.25 19.98
CA GLU A 60 13.29 7.97 20.31
C GLU A 60 11.77 8.00 20.04
N THR A 61 11.08 9.07 20.44
CA THR A 61 9.64 9.23 20.15
C THR A 61 9.39 9.32 18.65
N GLY A 62 10.20 10.08 17.91
CA GLY A 62 10.08 10.16 16.46
C GLY A 62 10.27 8.81 15.77
N ALA A 63 11.22 8.00 16.23
CA ALA A 63 11.41 6.64 15.75
C ALA A 63 10.20 5.74 16.06
N LYS A 64 9.65 5.81 17.27
CA LYS A 64 8.42 5.08 17.65
C LYS A 64 7.22 5.49 16.82
N ASP A 65 7.01 6.77 16.58
CA ASP A 65 5.92 7.28 15.74
C ASP A 65 6.06 6.76 14.30
N SER A 66 7.28 6.73 13.77
CA SER A 66 7.54 6.17 12.44
C SER A 66 7.20 4.68 12.34
N LEU A 67 7.49 3.91 13.39
CA LEU A 67 7.14 2.49 13.47
C LEU A 67 5.64 2.30 13.56
N ILE A 68 4.94 3.09 14.37
CA ILE A 68 3.48 3.05 14.47
C ILE A 68 2.86 3.33 13.09
N ALA A 69 3.30 4.38 12.40
CA ALA A 69 2.82 4.69 11.06
C ALA A 69 3.13 3.60 10.02
N ALA A 70 4.25 2.87 10.17
CA ALA A 70 4.55 1.71 9.33
C ALA A 70 3.59 0.54 9.62
N TYR A 71 3.32 0.25 10.89
CA TYR A 71 2.37 -0.79 11.29
C TYR A 71 0.94 -0.46 10.85
N GLU A 72 0.48 0.78 10.98
CA GLU A 72 -0.85 1.19 10.51
C GLU A 72 -1.02 1.02 9.00
N ARG A 73 0.01 1.40 8.22
CA ARG A 73 0.00 1.18 6.76
C ARG A 73 -0.07 -0.31 6.42
N THR A 74 0.68 -1.11 7.16
CA THR A 74 0.73 -2.57 6.98
C THR A 74 -0.63 -3.21 7.32
N ALA A 75 -1.26 -2.80 8.43
CA ALA A 75 -2.58 -3.26 8.83
C ALA A 75 -3.64 -2.93 7.75
N LYS A 76 -3.67 -1.68 7.25
CA LYS A 76 -4.57 -1.28 6.16
C LYS A 76 -4.36 -2.12 4.90
N TRP A 77 -3.11 -2.44 4.57
CA TRP A 77 -2.80 -3.30 3.43
C TRP A 77 -3.33 -4.72 3.62
N TYR A 78 -3.14 -5.32 4.80
CA TYR A 78 -3.69 -6.64 5.13
C TYR A 78 -5.21 -6.65 5.07
N ASP A 79 -5.89 -5.65 5.63
CA ASP A 79 -7.35 -5.52 5.55
C ASP A 79 -7.84 -5.47 4.10
N SER A 80 -7.17 -4.66 3.27
CA SER A 80 -7.51 -4.58 1.84
C SER A 80 -7.30 -5.91 1.11
N THR A 81 -6.28 -6.68 1.50
CA THR A 81 -5.96 -7.98 0.92
C THR A 81 -7.00 -9.02 1.32
N LEU A 82 -7.43 -9.03 2.60
CA LEU A 82 -8.49 -9.90 3.08
C LEU A 82 -9.82 -9.63 2.37
N VAL A 83 -10.17 -8.36 2.13
CA VAL A 83 -11.36 -8.00 1.36
C VAL A 83 -11.27 -8.55 -0.06
N ARG A 84 -10.14 -8.34 -0.76
CA ARG A 84 -9.95 -8.88 -2.12
C ARG A 84 -10.04 -10.42 -2.16
N GLN A 85 -9.44 -11.10 -1.19
CA GLN A 85 -9.51 -12.56 -1.11
C GLN A 85 -10.94 -13.05 -0.90
N ARG A 86 -11.74 -12.40 -0.04
CA ARG A 86 -13.15 -12.73 0.14
C ARG A 86 -13.96 -12.53 -1.14
N THR A 87 -13.72 -11.43 -1.86
CA THR A 87 -14.36 -11.19 -3.16
C THR A 87 -13.99 -12.28 -4.18
N LEU A 88 -12.71 -12.63 -4.27
CA LEU A 88 -12.24 -13.68 -5.17
C LEU A 88 -12.86 -15.05 -4.85
N ILE A 89 -12.99 -15.39 -3.57
CA ILE A 89 -13.67 -16.64 -3.16
C ILE A 89 -15.13 -16.62 -3.62
N ALA A 90 -15.84 -15.50 -3.45
CA ALA A 90 -17.22 -15.38 -3.90
C ALA A 90 -17.34 -15.49 -5.44
N GLU A 91 -16.42 -14.89 -6.19
CA GLU A 91 -16.35 -15.02 -7.64
C GLU A 91 -16.10 -16.48 -8.09
N LEU A 92 -15.15 -17.16 -7.45
CA LEU A 92 -14.85 -18.57 -7.73
C LEU A 92 -16.03 -19.49 -7.40
N ASP A 93 -16.73 -19.26 -6.29
CA ASP A 93 -17.95 -19.99 -5.94
C ASP A 93 -19.06 -19.78 -6.98
N SER A 94 -19.20 -18.56 -7.49
CA SER A 94 -20.18 -18.24 -8.52
C SER A 94 -19.86 -18.96 -9.84
N LEU A 95 -18.59 -18.98 -10.25
CA LEU A 95 -18.12 -19.70 -11.42
C LEU A 95 -18.33 -21.20 -11.27
N TYR A 96 -17.97 -21.77 -10.12
CA TYR A 96 -18.15 -23.19 -9.84
C TYR A 96 -19.63 -23.59 -9.93
N ARG A 97 -20.54 -22.80 -9.37
CA ARG A 97 -21.99 -23.03 -9.50
C ARG A 97 -22.44 -22.93 -10.95
N GLY A 98 -22.00 -21.91 -11.69
CA GLY A 98 -22.29 -21.75 -13.12
C GLY A 98 -21.84 -22.96 -13.95
N TYR A 99 -20.62 -23.46 -13.72
CA TYR A 99 -20.13 -24.68 -14.39
C TYR A 99 -20.91 -25.92 -13.99
N ARG A 100 -21.30 -26.06 -12.71
CA ARG A 100 -22.13 -27.16 -12.24
C ARG A 100 -23.50 -27.15 -12.91
N ASP A 101 -24.12 -25.98 -13.03
CA ASP A 101 -25.42 -25.80 -13.68
C ASP A 101 -25.34 -26.11 -15.17
N LEU A 102 -24.31 -25.63 -15.88
CA LEU A 102 -24.02 -25.99 -17.27
C LEU A 102 -23.87 -27.50 -17.43
N ALA A 103 -23.04 -28.14 -16.61
CA ALA A 103 -22.86 -29.59 -16.65
C ALA A 103 -24.17 -30.35 -16.39
N SER A 104 -25.02 -29.83 -15.49
CA SER A 104 -26.35 -30.40 -15.24
C SER A 104 -27.30 -30.23 -16.44
N GLY A 105 -27.26 -29.08 -17.12
CA GLY A 105 -27.98 -28.82 -18.36
C GLY A 105 -27.56 -29.77 -19.48
N TYR A 106 -26.24 -29.96 -19.68
CA TYR A 106 -25.71 -30.93 -20.64
C TYR A 106 -26.13 -32.37 -20.33
N LYS A 107 -26.13 -32.77 -19.05
CA LYS A 107 -26.63 -34.10 -18.64
C LYS A 107 -28.12 -34.29 -18.97
N ARG A 108 -28.95 -33.26 -18.80
CA ARG A 108 -30.38 -33.29 -19.17
C ARG A 108 -30.57 -33.42 -20.68
N LEU A 109 -29.81 -32.65 -21.46
CA LEU A 109 -29.81 -32.74 -22.93
C LEU A 109 -29.46 -34.15 -23.44
N ARG A 110 -28.53 -34.84 -22.77
CA ARG A 110 -28.15 -36.23 -23.12
C ARG A 110 -29.30 -37.23 -22.93
N GLY A 111 -30.31 -36.90 -22.14
CA GLY A 111 -31.52 -37.72 -21.91
C GLY A 111 -32.65 -37.46 -22.90
N GLU A 112 -32.56 -36.41 -23.74
CA GLU A 112 -33.58 -36.05 -24.73
C GLU A 112 -33.05 -36.36 -26.14
N PRO A 113 -33.30 -37.57 -26.70
CA PRO A 113 -32.73 -38.01 -27.98
C PRO A 113 -33.21 -37.19 -29.19
N TRP A 114 -34.10 -36.23 -28.97
CA TRP A 114 -34.65 -35.34 -29.99
C TRP A 114 -34.03 -33.93 -29.94
N LEU A 115 -33.21 -33.58 -28.94
CA LEU A 115 -32.53 -32.27 -28.90
C LEU A 115 -31.01 -32.46 -28.91
N THR A 116 -30.33 -31.93 -29.93
CA THR A 116 -28.86 -31.99 -30.03
C THR A 116 -28.30 -30.58 -30.00
N PHE A 117 -27.35 -30.31 -29.12
CA PHE A 117 -26.61 -29.05 -29.12
C PHE A 117 -25.16 -29.34 -29.53
N ASP A 118 -24.74 -28.72 -30.63
CA ASP A 118 -23.41 -28.89 -31.20
C ASP A 118 -22.70 -27.53 -31.18
N GLY A 119 -21.45 -27.49 -30.72
CA GLY A 119 -20.67 -26.26 -30.65
C GLY A 119 -19.23 -26.53 -31.06
N GLY A 120 -18.67 -25.65 -31.89
CA GLY A 120 -17.30 -25.74 -32.36
C GLY A 120 -16.63 -24.36 -32.30
N LEU A 121 -15.41 -24.34 -31.77
CA LEU A 121 -14.50 -23.21 -31.92
C LEU A 121 -13.54 -23.58 -33.04
N GLY A 122 -13.47 -22.72 -34.04
CA GLY A 122 -12.65 -22.95 -35.21
C GLY A 122 -12.03 -21.66 -35.72
N GLU A 123 -11.19 -21.84 -36.72
CA GLU A 123 -10.49 -20.78 -37.40
C GLU A 123 -10.85 -20.89 -38.88
N THR A 124 -11.35 -19.82 -39.48
CA THR A 124 -11.84 -19.84 -40.86
C THR A 124 -10.86 -19.14 -41.80
N GLY A 125 -10.26 -19.92 -42.71
CA GLY A 125 -9.49 -19.42 -43.86
C GLY A 125 -8.11 -18.84 -43.54
N SER A 126 -7.52 -18.17 -44.53
CA SER A 126 -6.18 -17.57 -44.50
C SER A 126 -6.00 -16.40 -43.54
N ASP A 127 -7.10 -15.89 -42.97
CA ASP A 127 -7.14 -14.67 -42.14
C ASP A 127 -7.07 -14.98 -40.62
N HIS A 128 -7.02 -16.25 -40.23
CA HIS A 128 -6.83 -16.67 -38.83
C HIS A 128 -7.80 -16.05 -37.81
N LYS A 129 -8.99 -15.67 -38.27
CA LYS A 129 -10.00 -15.01 -37.42
C LYS A 129 -10.78 -16.05 -36.62
N PRO A 130 -10.98 -15.83 -35.31
CA PRO A 130 -11.73 -16.76 -34.49
C PRO A 130 -13.19 -16.79 -34.97
N ALA A 131 -13.69 -18.00 -35.23
CA ALA A 131 -15.06 -18.23 -35.61
C ALA A 131 -15.72 -19.14 -34.56
N VAL A 132 -16.86 -18.69 -34.05
CA VAL A 132 -17.69 -19.48 -33.13
C VAL A 132 -18.85 -20.04 -33.92
N LEU A 133 -19.00 -21.36 -33.91
CA LEU A 133 -20.12 -22.07 -34.53
C LEU A 133 -20.97 -22.71 -33.43
N ALA A 134 -22.25 -22.39 -33.41
CA ALA A 134 -23.22 -22.98 -32.49
C ALA A 134 -24.42 -23.52 -33.28
N GLY A 135 -24.82 -24.75 -32.98
CA GLY A 135 -25.90 -25.44 -33.63
C GLY A 135 -26.89 -26.02 -32.63
N LEU A 136 -28.18 -25.88 -32.93
CA LEU A 136 -29.28 -26.50 -32.19
C LEU A 136 -30.10 -27.37 -33.14
N GLY A 137 -30.25 -28.63 -32.78
CA GLY A 137 -31.01 -29.63 -33.52
C GLY A 137 -32.24 -30.09 -32.76
N ILE A 138 -33.36 -30.18 -33.47
CA ILE A 138 -34.62 -30.76 -33.00
C ILE A 138 -34.99 -31.90 -33.96
N ARG A 139 -34.85 -33.14 -33.50
CA ARG A 139 -35.05 -34.39 -34.25
C ARG A 139 -34.19 -34.48 -35.51
N ARG A 140 -34.78 -34.13 -36.67
CA ARG A 140 -34.15 -34.18 -38.00
C ARG A 140 -33.79 -32.79 -38.53
N VAL A 141 -34.19 -31.72 -37.86
CA VAL A 141 -33.90 -30.35 -38.28
C VAL A 141 -32.75 -29.84 -37.43
N ARG A 142 -31.71 -29.29 -38.06
CA ARG A 142 -30.57 -28.66 -37.39
C ARG A 142 -30.42 -27.23 -37.89
N ILE A 143 -30.31 -26.30 -36.96
CA ILE A 143 -30.05 -24.89 -37.24
C ILE A 143 -28.64 -24.60 -36.75
N TRP A 144 -27.82 -24.02 -37.61
CA TRP A 144 -26.46 -23.61 -37.30
C TRP A 144 -26.30 -22.12 -37.52
N GLY A 145 -25.69 -21.45 -36.55
CA GLY A 145 -25.22 -20.08 -36.67
C GLY A 145 -23.72 -20.05 -36.53
N PHE A 146 -23.06 -19.22 -37.32
CA PHE A 146 -21.67 -18.86 -37.10
C PHE A 146 -21.54 -17.35 -36.92
N LEU A 147 -20.66 -16.98 -36.00
CA LEU A 147 -20.31 -15.60 -35.70
C LEU A 147 -18.80 -15.44 -35.88
N GLN A 148 -18.43 -14.48 -36.73
CA GLN A 148 -17.06 -14.03 -36.96
C GLN A 148 -17.04 -12.50 -36.89
N GLU A 149 -15.93 -11.89 -36.45
CA GLU A 149 -15.81 -10.43 -36.18
C GLU A 149 -16.43 -9.52 -37.23
N ALA A 150 -16.35 -9.88 -38.52
CA ALA A 150 -16.88 -9.08 -39.62
C ALA A 150 -18.08 -9.70 -40.35
N ASN A 151 -18.46 -10.95 -40.03
CA ASN A 151 -19.50 -11.68 -40.75
C ASN A 151 -20.28 -12.60 -39.81
N ALA A 152 -21.61 -12.51 -39.88
CA ALA A 152 -22.51 -13.47 -39.27
C ALA A 152 -23.29 -14.18 -40.38
N GLY A 153 -23.45 -15.49 -40.26
CA GLY A 153 -24.23 -16.27 -41.21
C GLY A 153 -24.90 -17.44 -40.51
N GLY A 154 -25.94 -17.96 -41.14
CA GLY A 154 -26.68 -19.10 -40.61
C GLY A 154 -27.02 -20.05 -41.73
N PHE A 155 -27.10 -21.33 -41.39
CA PHE A 155 -27.59 -22.36 -42.29
C PHE A 155 -28.52 -23.30 -41.55
N VAL A 156 -29.58 -23.70 -42.22
CA VAL A 156 -30.53 -24.72 -41.72
C VAL A 156 -30.30 -25.98 -42.54
N GLY A 157 -29.95 -27.06 -41.86
CA GLY A 157 -29.73 -28.37 -42.45
C GLY A 157 -30.79 -29.36 -41.97
N VAL A 158 -31.24 -30.24 -42.85
CA VAL A 158 -32.07 -31.39 -42.48
C VAL A 158 -31.21 -32.64 -42.51
N SER A 159 -31.14 -33.35 -41.39
CA SER A 159 -30.52 -34.66 -41.29
C SER A 159 -31.47 -35.71 -41.90
N LEU A 160 -31.17 -36.09 -43.14
CA LEU A 160 -31.74 -37.28 -43.76
C LEU A 160 -30.78 -38.45 -43.49
N ARG A 161 -31.27 -39.52 -42.87
CA ARG A 161 -30.56 -40.79 -42.87
C ARG A 161 -30.55 -41.29 -44.31
N LEU A 162 -29.38 -41.31 -44.93
CA LEU A 162 -29.13 -42.23 -46.02
C LEU A 162 -29.08 -43.62 -45.38
N PHE A 163 -30.07 -44.44 -45.71
CA PHE A 163 -30.38 -45.79 -45.20
C PHE A 163 -31.20 -45.84 -43.90
#